data_AF-A0A9D6ESQ0-F1
#
_entry.id   AF-A0A9D6ESQ0-F1
#
_cell.length_a   1.000
_cell.length_b   1.000
_cell.length_c   1.000
_cell.angle_alpha   90.00
_cell.angle_beta   90.00
_cell.angle_gamma   90.00
#
_symmetry.space_group_name_H-M   'P 1'
#
loop_
_entity.id
_entity.type
_entity.pdbx_description
1 polymer ?
#
loop_
_entity_poly.entity_id
_entity_poly.type
_entity_poly.pdbx_seq_one_letter_code
_entity_poly.pdbx_strand_id
1 'polypeptide(L)'
;MVAAEIASITMHKPVLTALFYGLIGLVASLALFLVFYWSLSLNASIYNLVTNFSTDLPLYFWPYIILTVGTIILFGINVPLFIYRVRKYGFPKFRIQGSTGLGSVIGVLASACPVCGSTLLSAIGIAGGLTAFPLGGLELKALSFGLMALPIVLTGRELSRFAKGGKACPVPRDASFKTKDKPWLLVLVVAVALLGYWGFKMLSQDPIFFGFVSKTNIINPNDNQLYDASQTPAENNPLYDEVVAKVLPERGFQSKIVLTDSIVKLVKNGVIDKQKFENIYKERGGLPPELKNVLTIKTDKRILLTRENANYYVNLLWPLGLSNYMSTNNKSPILGDSLFNFASTGGWKLGKEENGGAYFNKLKIVKLTREQEALVTKIAQNTYRPCCDNSTFFQDCNHGSALLGLLELGASQGLTEEELYREALAFNSFWFPHNYIQTALYFKVAKNTNWEDVNPAEVMGYDYSAVSNWAKNVQVEIAKIPNLLPQTRSGVGCGV
;
A
#
# COMPACT_ATOMS: atom_id res chain seq x y z
N MET A 1 21.17 -39.02 38.46
CA MET A 1 21.64 -37.71 37.98
C MET A 1 22.32 -37.80 36.61
N VAL A 2 23.43 -38.54 36.47
CA VAL A 2 24.18 -38.65 35.19
C VAL A 2 23.33 -39.16 34.01
N ALA A 3 22.43 -40.13 34.21
CA ALA A 3 21.54 -40.62 33.16
C ALA A 3 20.50 -39.59 32.68
N ALA A 4 20.02 -38.71 33.56
CA ALA A 4 19.06 -37.65 33.22
C ALA A 4 19.74 -36.48 32.49
N GLU A 5 20.99 -36.20 32.85
CA GLU A 5 21.84 -35.18 32.22
C GLU A 5 22.31 -35.62 30.82
N ILE A 6 22.65 -36.90 30.67
CA ILE A 6 22.92 -37.51 29.35
C ILE A 6 21.64 -37.55 28.50
N ALA A 7 20.48 -37.91 29.07
CA ALA A 7 19.20 -37.90 28.36
C ALA A 7 18.80 -36.50 27.84
N SER A 8 18.98 -35.47 28.68
CA SER A 8 18.82 -34.05 28.33
C SER A 8 19.71 -33.64 27.17
N ILE A 9 21.01 -33.98 27.22
CA ILE A 9 21.99 -33.67 26.15
C ILE A 9 21.67 -34.45 24.86
N THR A 10 21.16 -35.68 24.94
CA THR A 10 20.78 -36.49 23.78
C THR A 10 19.47 -36.06 23.12
N MET A 11 18.51 -35.49 23.86
CA MET A 11 17.28 -34.91 23.30
C MET A 11 17.50 -33.51 22.72
N HIS A 12 18.43 -32.71 23.27
CA HIS A 12 18.70 -31.35 22.79
C HIS A 12 19.39 -31.30 21.42
N LYS A 13 20.31 -32.25 21.15
CA LYS A 13 21.06 -32.30 19.88
C LYS A 13 20.20 -32.48 18.62
N PRO A 14 19.23 -33.41 18.55
CA PRO A 14 18.40 -33.56 17.35
C PRO A 14 17.48 -32.35 17.12
N VAL A 15 16.93 -31.78 18.18
CA VAL A 15 16.06 -30.58 18.10
C VAL A 15 16.85 -29.37 17.61
N LEU A 16 18.04 -29.11 18.17
CA LEU A 16 18.87 -27.97 17.78
C LEU A 16 19.43 -28.12 16.36
N THR A 17 19.70 -29.35 15.94
CA THR A 17 20.06 -29.66 14.56
C THR A 17 18.91 -29.37 13.59
N ALA A 18 17.69 -29.81 13.92
CA ALA A 18 16.51 -29.53 13.11
C ALA A 18 16.21 -28.02 13.02
N LEU A 19 16.31 -27.29 14.13
CA LEU A 19 16.16 -25.83 14.16
C LEU A 19 17.20 -25.11 13.31
N PHE A 20 18.46 -25.53 13.38
CA PHE A 20 19.54 -24.91 12.60
C PHE A 20 19.31 -25.04 11.10
N TYR A 21 19.02 -26.24 10.60
CA TYR A 21 18.73 -26.43 9.17
C TYR A 21 17.38 -25.81 8.77
N GLY A 22 16.39 -25.79 9.66
CA GLY A 22 15.12 -25.11 9.43
C GLY A 22 15.28 -23.61 9.24
N LEU A 23 16.09 -22.95 10.06
CA LEU A 23 16.36 -21.51 9.94
C LEU A 23 17.15 -21.17 8.67
N ILE A 24 18.09 -22.03 8.26
CA ILE A 24 18.76 -21.88 6.95
C ILE A 24 17.74 -21.88 5.81
N GLY A 25 16.80 -22.83 5.84
CA GLY A 25 15.73 -22.91 4.84
C GLY A 25 14.81 -21.69 4.87
N LEU A 26 14.44 -21.22 6.06
CA LEU A 26 13.58 -20.03 6.23
C LEU A 26 14.23 -18.76 5.69
N VAL A 27 15.51 -18.51 6.03
CA VAL A 27 16.27 -17.37 5.53
C VAL A 27 16.40 -17.42 4.01
N ALA A 28 16.69 -18.60 3.44
CA ALA A 28 16.77 -18.78 2.00
C ALA A 28 15.44 -18.48 1.29
N SER A 29 14.32 -18.97 1.83
CA SER A 29 12.97 -18.69 1.32
C SER A 29 12.62 -17.20 1.41
N LEU A 30 12.84 -16.57 2.57
CA LEU A 30 12.55 -15.14 2.77
C LEU A 30 13.38 -14.26 1.85
N ALA A 31 14.68 -14.55 1.71
CA ALA A 31 15.55 -13.81 0.80
C ALA A 31 15.07 -13.93 -0.65
N LEU A 32 14.74 -15.14 -1.12
CA LEU A 32 14.24 -15.34 -2.48
C LEU A 32 12.87 -14.67 -2.70
N PHE A 33 11.98 -14.73 -1.71
CA PHE A 33 10.71 -14.01 -1.73
C PHE A 33 10.92 -12.50 -1.92
N LEU A 34 11.83 -11.89 -1.15
CA LEU A 34 12.11 -10.46 -1.26
C LEU A 34 12.73 -10.08 -2.61
N VAL A 35 13.59 -10.93 -3.17
CA VAL A 35 14.14 -10.73 -4.52
C VAL A 35 13.03 -10.80 -5.58
N PHE A 36 12.10 -11.75 -5.47
CA PHE A 36 10.95 -11.86 -6.38
C PHE A 36 10.02 -10.66 -6.24
N TYR A 37 9.72 -10.27 -5.00
CA TYR A 37 8.89 -9.11 -4.70
C TYR A 37 9.52 -7.82 -5.25
N TRP A 38 10.82 -7.59 -4.99
CA TRP A 38 11.55 -6.45 -5.52
C TRP A 38 11.58 -6.44 -7.05
N SER A 39 11.89 -7.58 -7.67
CA SER A 39 11.87 -7.70 -9.14
C SER A 39 10.48 -7.44 -9.73
N LEU A 40 9.41 -7.84 -9.04
CA LEU A 40 8.05 -7.53 -9.45
C LEU A 40 7.80 -6.03 -9.36
N SER A 41 8.17 -5.40 -8.24
CA SER A 41 8.00 -3.96 -7.99
C SER A 41 8.70 -3.05 -9.02
N LEU A 42 9.73 -3.53 -9.72
CA LEU A 42 10.39 -2.78 -10.80
C LEU A 42 9.54 -2.63 -12.06
N ASN A 43 8.64 -3.58 -12.33
CA ASN A 43 7.88 -3.65 -13.59
C ASN A 43 6.36 -3.54 -13.40
N ALA A 44 5.82 -3.92 -12.25
CA ALA A 44 4.38 -3.84 -11.93
C ALA A 44 4.12 -3.88 -10.41
N SER A 45 3.06 -3.24 -9.94
CA SER A 45 2.55 -3.48 -8.58
C SER A 45 1.84 -4.85 -8.52
N ILE A 46 1.84 -5.50 -7.35
CA ILE A 46 1.07 -6.75 -7.16
C ILE A 46 -0.41 -6.50 -7.51
N TYR A 47 -0.90 -5.28 -7.26
CA TYR A 47 -2.22 -4.80 -7.67
C TYR A 47 -2.52 -5.10 -9.14
N ASN A 48 -1.65 -4.69 -10.06
CA ASN A 48 -1.84 -4.93 -11.50
C ASN A 48 -1.76 -6.42 -11.88
N LEU A 49 -0.96 -7.21 -11.16
CA LEU A 49 -0.89 -8.66 -11.36
C LEU A 49 -2.19 -9.35 -10.93
N VAL A 50 -2.79 -8.92 -9.81
CA VAL A 50 -4.04 -9.51 -9.31
C VAL A 50 -5.23 -8.98 -10.10
N THR A 51 -5.35 -7.68 -10.33
CA THR A 51 -6.55 -7.13 -10.98
C THR A 51 -6.62 -7.46 -12.46
N ASN A 52 -5.50 -7.42 -13.20
CA ASN A 52 -5.56 -7.64 -14.66
C ASN A 52 -5.58 -9.13 -15.04
N PHE A 53 -4.93 -10.02 -14.26
CA PHE A 53 -4.90 -11.44 -14.60
C PHE A 53 -5.99 -12.28 -13.91
N SER A 54 -6.59 -11.81 -12.81
CA SER A 54 -7.70 -12.54 -12.17
C SER A 54 -9.01 -12.42 -12.93
N THR A 55 -9.23 -11.31 -13.65
CA THR A 55 -10.47 -11.06 -14.42
C THR A 55 -10.40 -11.56 -15.85
N ASP A 56 -9.27 -11.38 -16.55
CA ASP A 56 -9.19 -11.70 -17.98
C ASP A 56 -8.72 -13.14 -18.27
N LEU A 57 -7.86 -13.73 -17.41
CA LEU A 57 -7.23 -15.05 -17.62
C LEU A 57 -6.99 -15.79 -16.29
N PRO A 58 -8.03 -16.24 -15.57
CA PRO A 58 -7.88 -16.96 -14.29
C PRO A 58 -7.04 -18.24 -14.39
N LEU A 59 -6.94 -18.84 -15.58
CA LEU A 59 -6.09 -20.00 -15.88
C LEU A 59 -4.59 -19.67 -15.87
N TYR A 60 -4.19 -18.42 -15.98
CA TYR A 60 -2.78 -17.99 -15.93
C TYR A 60 -2.35 -17.60 -14.50
N PHE A 61 -3.21 -16.88 -13.79
CA PHE A 61 -2.94 -16.32 -12.47
C PHE A 61 -2.61 -17.40 -11.43
N TRP A 62 -3.46 -18.43 -11.30
CA TRP A 62 -3.26 -19.46 -10.28
C TRP A 62 -1.98 -20.30 -10.51
N PRO A 63 -1.71 -20.81 -11.72
CA PRO A 63 -0.43 -21.46 -12.00
C PRO A 63 0.79 -20.57 -11.74
N TYR A 64 0.71 -19.28 -12.08
CA TYR A 64 1.80 -18.34 -11.81
C TYR A 64 2.11 -18.24 -10.31
N ILE A 65 1.08 -18.07 -9.47
CA ILE A 65 1.22 -17.97 -8.02
C ILE A 65 1.72 -19.30 -7.44
N ILE A 66 1.12 -20.42 -7.84
CA ILE A 66 1.49 -21.76 -7.37
C ILE A 66 2.95 -22.08 -7.70
N LEU A 67 3.39 -21.83 -8.94
CA LEU A 67 4.77 -22.07 -9.35
C LEU A 67 5.75 -21.14 -8.62
N THR A 68 5.36 -19.90 -8.34
CA THR A 68 6.20 -18.93 -7.65
C THR A 68 6.37 -19.30 -6.17
N VAL A 69 5.26 -19.54 -5.46
CA VAL A 69 5.28 -20.01 -4.06
C VAL A 69 6.01 -21.34 -3.95
N GLY A 70 5.70 -22.27 -4.88
CA GLY A 70 6.35 -23.56 -4.96
C GLY A 70 7.87 -23.45 -5.16
N THR A 71 8.34 -22.54 -6.03
CA THR A 71 9.77 -22.31 -6.26
C THR A 71 10.47 -21.77 -5.01
N ILE A 72 9.83 -20.83 -4.28
CA ILE A 72 10.36 -20.30 -3.03
C ILE A 72 10.54 -21.43 -2.00
N ILE A 73 9.54 -22.29 -1.85
CA ILE A 73 9.59 -23.44 -0.94
C ILE A 73 10.69 -24.42 -1.35
N LEU A 74 10.76 -24.79 -2.65
CA LEU A 74 11.79 -25.71 -3.14
C LEU A 74 13.20 -25.16 -2.95
N PHE A 75 13.41 -23.86 -3.14
CA PHE A 75 14.68 -23.21 -2.86
C PHE A 75 15.05 -23.30 -1.38
N GLY A 76 14.10 -22.99 -0.49
CA GLY A 76 14.24 -23.15 0.95
C GLY A 76 14.54 -24.57 1.41
N ILE A 77 14.15 -25.61 0.65
CA ILE A 77 14.49 -27.01 0.93
C ILE A 77 15.88 -27.37 0.38
N ASN A 78 16.21 -26.91 -0.84
CA ASN A 78 17.46 -27.24 -1.52
C ASN A 78 18.69 -26.74 -0.75
N VAL A 79 18.65 -25.51 -0.24
CA VAL A 79 19.79 -24.89 0.48
C VAL A 79 20.19 -25.70 1.72
N PRO A 80 19.31 -25.98 2.70
CA PRO A 80 19.68 -26.77 3.87
C PRO A 80 19.99 -28.23 3.51
N LEU A 81 19.33 -28.82 2.52
CA LEU A 81 19.63 -30.19 2.06
C LEU A 81 21.04 -30.31 1.49
N PHE A 82 21.46 -29.34 0.69
CA PHE A 82 22.82 -29.25 0.15
C PHE A 82 23.85 -29.10 1.27
N ILE A 83 23.62 -28.18 2.22
CA ILE A 83 24.52 -27.96 3.36
C ILE A 83 24.62 -29.22 4.23
N TYR A 84 23.51 -29.90 4.48
CA TYR A 84 23.50 -31.17 5.22
C TYR A 84 24.31 -32.25 4.50
N ARG A 85 24.14 -32.38 3.17
CA ARG A 85 24.89 -33.34 2.36
C ARG A 85 26.39 -33.05 2.38
N VAL A 86 26.79 -31.78 2.25
CA VAL A 86 28.20 -31.37 2.34
C VAL A 86 28.78 -31.63 3.73
N ARG A 87 28.03 -31.34 4.80
CA ARG A 87 28.47 -31.62 6.17
C ARG A 87 28.63 -33.12 6.43
N LYS A 88 27.75 -33.96 5.86
CA LYS A 88 27.73 -35.41 6.08
C LYS A 88 28.70 -36.18 5.19
N TYR A 89 28.84 -35.83 3.91
CA TYR A 89 29.61 -36.62 2.94
C TYR A 89 30.72 -35.83 2.22
N GLY A 90 30.85 -34.54 2.51
CA GLY A 90 31.79 -33.64 1.84
C GLY A 90 31.23 -33.06 0.55
N PHE A 91 32.01 -32.17 -0.07
CA PHE A 91 31.66 -31.61 -1.38
C PHE A 91 31.67 -32.68 -2.47
N PRO A 92 30.80 -32.56 -3.48
CA PRO A 92 30.86 -33.45 -4.64
C PRO A 92 32.23 -33.32 -5.32
N LYS A 93 32.88 -34.43 -5.61
CA LYS A 93 34.10 -34.42 -6.43
C LYS A 93 33.71 -34.17 -7.88
N PHE A 94 34.02 -32.98 -8.40
CA PHE A 94 33.80 -32.64 -9.80
C PHE A 94 34.80 -33.40 -10.67
N ARG A 95 34.33 -34.39 -11.45
CA ARG A 95 35.14 -35.03 -12.51
C ARG A 95 34.64 -34.48 -13.84
N ILE A 96 35.44 -33.61 -14.47
CA ILE A 96 35.19 -33.03 -15.78
C ILE A 96 35.55 -34.10 -16.83
N GLN A 97 34.73 -35.13 -16.95
CA GLN A 97 34.83 -36.09 -18.05
C GLN A 97 33.48 -36.78 -18.25
N GLY A 98 32.86 -36.53 -19.39
CA GLY A 98 31.55 -37.08 -19.77
C GLY A 98 30.43 -36.05 -19.67
N SER A 99 29.49 -36.14 -20.62
CA SER A 99 28.33 -35.26 -20.84
C SER A 99 27.38 -35.06 -19.64
N THR A 100 27.67 -35.68 -18.50
CA THR A 100 26.97 -35.50 -17.22
C THR A 100 27.52 -34.35 -16.37
N GLY A 101 28.72 -33.84 -16.66
CA GLY A 101 29.29 -32.66 -15.99
C GLY A 101 28.52 -31.37 -16.28
N LEU A 102 28.02 -31.23 -17.52
CA LEU A 102 27.22 -30.09 -17.95
C LEU A 102 25.87 -30.03 -17.21
N GLY A 103 25.27 -31.17 -16.88
CA GLY A 103 24.03 -31.23 -16.09
C GLY A 103 24.18 -30.79 -14.64
N SER A 104 25.38 -30.89 -14.05
CA SER A 104 25.65 -30.43 -12.69
C SER A 104 25.99 -28.94 -12.61
N VAL A 105 26.66 -28.40 -13.64
CA VAL A 105 26.90 -26.97 -13.81
C VAL A 105 25.59 -26.27 -14.19
N ILE A 106 24.78 -26.86 -15.06
CA ILE A 106 23.41 -26.40 -15.33
C ILE A 106 22.54 -26.56 -14.09
N GLY A 107 22.70 -27.58 -13.25
CA GLY A 107 21.93 -27.70 -12.00
C GLY A 107 22.24 -26.61 -10.97
N VAL A 108 23.51 -26.18 -10.88
CA VAL A 108 23.94 -25.10 -9.97
C VAL A 108 23.72 -23.71 -10.58
N LEU A 109 23.87 -23.55 -11.90
CA LEU A 109 23.57 -22.30 -12.60
C LEU A 109 22.07 -22.11 -12.87
N ALA A 110 21.29 -23.18 -13.03
CA ALA A 110 19.82 -23.11 -13.04
C ALA A 110 19.26 -22.92 -11.63
N SER A 111 20.03 -23.24 -10.58
CA SER A 111 19.70 -22.82 -9.21
C SER A 111 20.01 -21.35 -8.94
N ALA A 112 20.77 -20.68 -9.81
CA ALA A 112 20.87 -19.23 -9.84
C ALA A 112 19.61 -18.65 -10.52
N CYS A 113 18.50 -18.74 -9.79
CA CYS A 113 17.28 -17.96 -9.95
C CYS A 113 16.75 -17.83 -11.40
N PRO A 114 15.77 -18.64 -11.79
CA PRO A 114 15.13 -18.50 -13.10
C PRO A 114 14.35 -17.18 -13.30
N VAL A 115 14.14 -16.40 -12.23
CA VAL A 115 13.60 -15.03 -12.35
C VAL A 115 14.65 -14.09 -12.92
N CYS A 116 15.94 -14.30 -12.62
CA CYS A 116 17.04 -13.62 -13.32
C CYS A 116 16.99 -13.91 -14.82
N GLY A 117 16.43 -15.02 -15.30
CA GLY A 117 16.24 -15.23 -16.74
C GLY A 117 15.48 -14.09 -17.40
N SER A 118 14.34 -13.67 -16.82
CA SER A 118 13.52 -12.59 -17.38
C SER A 118 14.13 -11.19 -17.20
N THR A 119 14.70 -10.88 -16.03
CA THR A 119 15.34 -9.59 -15.74
C THR A 119 16.69 -9.45 -16.43
N LEU A 120 17.46 -10.54 -16.54
CA LEU A 120 18.70 -10.59 -17.30
C LEU A 120 18.39 -10.50 -18.79
N LEU A 121 17.47 -11.31 -19.36
CA LEU A 121 17.06 -11.18 -20.79
C LEU A 121 16.55 -9.76 -21.12
N SER A 122 15.78 -9.15 -20.22
CA SER A 122 15.33 -7.76 -20.36
C SER A 122 16.49 -6.76 -20.27
N ALA A 123 17.46 -6.98 -19.37
CA ALA A 123 18.67 -6.17 -19.24
C ALA A 123 19.67 -6.33 -20.40
N ILE A 124 19.66 -7.45 -21.14
CA ILE A 124 20.42 -7.62 -22.39
C ILE A 124 19.66 -7.09 -23.63
N GLY A 125 18.53 -6.39 -23.44
CA GLY A 125 17.79 -5.75 -24.53
C GLY A 125 16.90 -6.69 -25.36
N ILE A 126 16.67 -7.93 -24.90
CA ILE A 126 15.76 -8.86 -25.57
C ILE A 126 14.33 -8.61 -25.06
N ALA A 127 13.81 -7.42 -25.36
CA ALA A 127 12.46 -6.99 -24.97
C ALA A 127 11.34 -7.86 -25.57
N GLY A 128 11.64 -8.73 -26.54
CA GLY A 128 10.69 -9.66 -27.19
C GLY A 128 10.81 -11.13 -26.78
N GLY A 129 11.65 -11.49 -25.81
CA GLY A 129 11.89 -12.90 -25.46
C GLY A 129 10.69 -13.60 -24.83
N LEU A 130 9.91 -12.88 -24.02
CA LEU A 130 8.72 -13.41 -23.34
C LEU A 130 7.49 -13.46 -24.25
N THR A 131 7.42 -12.59 -25.27
CA THR A 131 6.35 -12.61 -26.29
C THR A 131 6.51 -13.76 -27.29
N ALA A 132 7.68 -14.40 -27.34
CA ALA A 132 7.93 -15.58 -28.17
C ALA A 132 7.35 -16.87 -27.59
N PHE A 133 6.98 -16.88 -26.29
CA PHE A 133 6.41 -18.04 -25.63
C PHE A 133 4.87 -17.98 -25.64
N PRO A 134 4.18 -19.06 -26.04
CA PRO A 134 2.72 -19.08 -26.17
C PRO A 134 1.97 -18.85 -24.84
N LEU A 135 2.60 -19.09 -23.68
CA LEU A 135 2.07 -18.82 -22.35
C LEU A 135 2.84 -17.71 -21.63
N GLY A 136 3.41 -16.74 -22.35
CA GLY A 136 3.95 -15.50 -21.75
C GLY A 136 4.99 -15.74 -20.63
N GLY A 137 5.80 -16.80 -20.73
CA GLY A 137 6.84 -17.13 -19.76
C GLY A 137 6.43 -18.06 -18.62
N LEU A 138 5.18 -18.55 -18.59
CA LEU A 138 4.75 -19.58 -17.63
C LEU A 138 5.50 -20.92 -17.86
N GLU A 139 5.88 -21.21 -19.09
CA GLU A 139 6.70 -22.39 -19.46
C GLU A 139 8.07 -22.32 -18.80
N LEU A 140 8.67 -21.13 -18.78
CA LEU A 140 9.95 -20.91 -18.12
C LEU A 140 9.80 -21.09 -16.61
N LYS A 141 8.72 -20.61 -15.99
CA LYS A 141 8.43 -20.85 -14.57
C LYS A 141 8.16 -22.31 -14.24
N ALA A 142 7.48 -23.04 -15.12
CA ALA A 142 7.24 -24.47 -14.95
C ALA A 142 8.54 -25.27 -15.07
N LEU A 143 9.36 -24.97 -16.09
CA LEU A 143 10.69 -25.56 -16.27
C LEU A 143 11.57 -25.32 -15.04
N SER A 144 11.53 -24.10 -14.52
CA SER A 144 12.25 -23.66 -13.33
C SER A 144 11.87 -24.41 -12.07
N PHE A 145 10.56 -24.55 -11.84
CA PHE A 145 10.03 -25.35 -10.75
C PHE A 145 10.51 -26.81 -10.87
N GLY A 146 10.47 -27.39 -12.06
CA GLY A 146 10.98 -28.74 -12.34
C GLY A 146 12.49 -28.88 -12.09
N LEU A 147 13.29 -27.91 -12.56
CA LEU A 147 14.74 -27.86 -12.33
C LEU A 147 15.11 -27.66 -10.87
N MET A 148 14.28 -26.98 -10.07
CA MET A 148 14.44 -26.85 -8.62
C MET A 148 14.03 -28.14 -7.88
N ALA A 149 13.02 -28.87 -8.37
CA ALA A 149 12.57 -30.12 -7.76
C ALA A 149 13.55 -31.28 -7.98
N LEU A 150 14.21 -31.33 -9.15
CA LEU A 150 15.11 -32.42 -9.54
C LEU A 150 16.30 -32.62 -8.56
N PRO A 151 17.05 -31.59 -8.14
CA PRO A 151 18.14 -31.72 -7.17
C PRO A 151 17.70 -32.30 -5.83
N ILE A 152 16.49 -32.01 -5.36
CA ILE A 152 15.94 -32.58 -4.11
C ILE A 152 15.81 -34.10 -4.25
N VAL A 153 15.23 -34.56 -5.35
CA VAL A 153 15.05 -36.00 -5.62
C VAL A 153 16.40 -36.69 -5.81
N LEU A 154 17.31 -36.10 -6.60
CA LEU A 154 18.63 -36.67 -6.85
C LEU A 154 19.47 -36.75 -5.58
N THR A 155 19.49 -35.68 -4.78
CA THR A 155 20.21 -35.62 -3.51
C THR A 155 19.58 -36.58 -2.50
N GLY A 156 18.26 -36.68 -2.42
CA GLY A 156 17.57 -37.64 -1.56
C GLY A 156 17.90 -39.10 -1.92
N ARG A 157 17.89 -39.44 -3.22
CA ARG A 157 18.30 -40.77 -3.70
C ARG A 157 19.79 -41.04 -3.43
N GLU A 158 20.65 -40.05 -3.60
CA GLU A 158 22.08 -40.15 -3.28
C GLU A 158 22.30 -40.40 -1.78
N LEU A 159 21.68 -39.61 -0.91
CA LEU A 159 21.76 -39.77 0.54
C LEU A 159 21.23 -41.14 0.99
N SER A 160 20.14 -41.63 0.41
CA SER A 160 19.62 -42.98 0.67
C SER A 160 20.59 -44.08 0.23
N ARG A 161 21.22 -43.93 -0.94
CA ARG A 161 22.26 -44.87 -1.41
C ARG A 161 23.48 -44.87 -0.49
N PHE A 162 23.97 -43.69 -0.09
CA PHE A 162 25.12 -43.59 0.83
C PHE A 162 24.80 -44.12 2.22
N ALA A 163 23.54 -44.03 2.67
CA ALA A 163 23.10 -44.62 3.93
C ALA A 163 23.09 -46.16 3.91
N LYS A 164 22.83 -46.78 2.75
CA LYS A 164 22.84 -48.25 2.58
C LYS A 164 24.25 -48.86 2.54
N GLY A 165 25.29 -48.04 2.34
CA GLY A 165 26.69 -48.44 2.38
C GLY A 165 27.19 -49.21 1.14
N GLY A 166 28.52 -49.26 0.98
CA GLY A 166 29.21 -49.96 -0.11
C GLY A 166 30.68 -49.53 -0.23
N LYS A 167 31.55 -50.36 -0.87
CA LYS A 167 33.01 -50.12 -0.97
C LYS A 167 33.42 -48.80 -1.66
N ALA A 168 32.51 -48.20 -2.43
CA ALA A 168 32.73 -46.93 -3.14
C ALA A 168 32.04 -45.71 -2.49
N CYS A 169 31.42 -45.85 -1.30
CA CYS A 169 30.70 -44.76 -0.65
C CYS A 169 31.61 -43.89 0.24
N PRO A 170 31.40 -42.56 0.27
CA PRO A 170 32.14 -41.67 1.18
C PRO A 170 31.79 -41.97 2.65
N VAL A 171 32.79 -41.89 3.52
CA VAL A 171 32.62 -42.13 4.96
C VAL A 171 31.72 -41.03 5.55
N PRO A 172 30.61 -41.37 6.23
CA PRO A 172 29.71 -40.38 6.82
C PRO A 172 30.39 -39.64 7.98
N ARG A 173 30.28 -38.32 7.96
CA ARG A 173 30.66 -37.41 9.03
C ARG A 173 29.44 -37.03 9.86
N ASP A 174 29.68 -36.68 11.11
CA ASP A 174 28.64 -36.16 11.99
C ASP A 174 28.23 -34.73 11.55
N ALA A 175 27.01 -34.64 11.01
CA ALA A 175 26.37 -33.43 10.51
C ALA A 175 25.42 -32.77 11.54
N SER A 176 25.42 -33.23 12.79
CA SER A 176 24.67 -32.61 13.88
C SER A 176 25.21 -31.24 14.25
N PHE A 177 24.38 -30.43 14.91
CA PHE A 177 24.75 -29.11 15.40
C PHE A 177 25.86 -29.18 16.45
N LYS A 178 26.92 -28.38 16.26
CA LYS A 178 28.10 -28.33 17.14
C LYS A 178 28.24 -26.96 17.79
N THR A 179 29.00 -26.87 18.88
CA THR A 179 29.25 -25.60 19.58
C THR A 179 29.83 -24.51 18.66
N LYS A 180 30.62 -24.90 17.65
CA LYS A 180 31.14 -24.00 16.61
C LYS A 180 30.08 -23.40 15.68
N ASP A 181 28.87 -23.97 15.65
CA ASP A 181 27.74 -23.51 14.84
C ASP A 181 26.88 -22.46 15.58
N LYS A 182 27.12 -22.22 16.89
CA LYS A 182 26.38 -21.22 17.68
C LYS A 182 26.42 -19.80 17.09
N PRO A 183 27.57 -19.27 16.61
CA PRO A 183 27.59 -17.95 15.98
C PRO A 183 26.71 -17.88 14.73
N TRP A 184 26.70 -18.94 13.92
CA TRP A 184 25.88 -19.04 12.72
C TRP A 184 24.39 -19.10 13.04
N LEU A 185 24.01 -19.78 14.13
CA LEU A 185 22.62 -19.78 14.61
C LEU A 185 22.15 -18.36 14.95
N LEU A 186 22.98 -17.58 15.63
CA LEU A 186 22.66 -16.18 15.97
C LEU A 186 22.53 -15.31 14.71
N VAL A 187 23.44 -15.46 13.75
CA VAL A 187 23.36 -14.77 12.45
C VAL A 187 22.05 -15.11 11.72
N LEU A 188 21.63 -16.38 11.72
CA LEU A 188 20.38 -16.80 11.08
C LEU A 188 19.15 -16.17 11.75
N VAL A 189 19.11 -16.13 13.09
CA VAL A 189 18.01 -15.48 13.82
C VAL A 189 17.94 -13.98 13.51
N VAL A 190 19.08 -13.29 13.51
CA VAL A 190 19.16 -11.87 13.13
C VAL A 190 18.73 -11.68 11.68
N ALA A 191 19.15 -12.56 10.77
CA ALA A 191 18.75 -12.49 9.36
C ALA A 191 17.23 -12.67 9.19
N VAL A 192 16.60 -13.60 9.91
CA VAL A 192 15.13 -13.73 9.89
C VAL A 192 14.45 -12.45 10.38
N ALA A 193 14.94 -11.86 11.48
CA ALA A 193 14.38 -10.62 12.01
C ALA A 193 14.54 -9.45 11.03
N LEU A 194 15.71 -9.29 10.41
CA LEU A 194 15.98 -8.24 9.43
C LEU A 194 15.17 -8.43 8.15
N LEU A 195 15.18 -9.63 7.56
CA LEU A 195 14.42 -9.93 6.34
C LEU A 195 12.92 -9.84 6.60
N GLY A 196 12.45 -10.25 7.79
CA GLY A 196 11.07 -10.09 8.21
C GLY A 196 10.67 -8.62 8.37
N TYR A 197 11.52 -7.80 9.02
CA TYR A 197 11.30 -6.37 9.17
C TYR A 197 11.25 -5.64 7.81
N TRP A 198 12.22 -5.90 6.93
CA TRP A 198 12.26 -5.31 5.60
C TRP A 198 11.11 -5.81 4.73
N GLY A 199 10.79 -7.10 4.78
CA GLY A 199 9.64 -7.66 4.08
C GLY A 199 8.33 -7.05 4.52
N PHE A 200 8.14 -6.89 5.83
CA PHE A 200 6.97 -6.21 6.38
C PHE A 200 6.91 -4.75 5.93
N LYS A 201 8.02 -4.02 6.01
CA LYS A 201 8.08 -2.62 5.54
C LYS A 201 7.75 -2.50 4.05
N MET A 202 8.29 -3.38 3.21
CA MET A 202 8.00 -3.40 1.77
C MET A 202 6.54 -3.77 1.48
N LEU A 203 6.01 -4.81 2.13
CA LEU A 203 4.61 -5.24 1.99
C LEU A 203 3.63 -4.19 2.51
N SER A 204 3.95 -3.49 3.61
CA SER A 204 3.11 -2.44 4.21
C SER A 204 2.94 -1.21 3.31
N GLN A 205 3.79 -1.07 2.29
CA GLN A 205 3.70 -0.02 1.28
C GLN A 205 2.94 -0.48 0.02
N ASP A 206 2.52 -1.75 -0.06
CA ASP A 206 1.84 -2.34 -1.22
C ASP A 206 0.32 -2.08 -1.20
N PRO A 207 -0.27 -1.57 -2.30
CA PRO A 207 -1.72 -1.29 -2.39
C PRO A 207 -2.62 -2.52 -2.18
N ILE A 208 -2.17 -3.76 -2.44
CA ILE A 208 -2.96 -4.96 -2.15
C ILE A 208 -2.90 -5.31 -0.68
N PHE A 209 -1.75 -5.17 -0.02
CA PHE A 209 -1.68 -5.47 1.41
C PHE A 209 -2.54 -4.45 2.17
N PHE A 210 -2.46 -3.18 1.75
CA PHE A 210 -3.41 -2.15 2.16
C PHE A 210 -4.86 -2.54 1.79
N GLY A 211 -5.15 -2.99 0.56
CA GLY A 211 -6.49 -3.35 0.08
C GLY A 211 -7.10 -4.68 0.57
N PHE A 212 -6.29 -5.62 1.06
CA PHE A 212 -6.73 -6.87 1.69
C PHE A 212 -7.04 -6.64 3.17
N VAL A 213 -6.31 -5.72 3.81
CA VAL A 213 -6.62 -5.17 5.14
C VAL A 213 -7.77 -4.13 5.03
N SER A 214 -7.85 -3.39 3.94
CA SER A 214 -8.86 -2.36 3.63
C SER A 214 -9.81 -2.84 2.53
N LYS A 215 -10.79 -3.68 2.87
CA LYS A 215 -11.94 -3.92 2.00
C LYS A 215 -12.52 -2.57 1.54
N THR A 216 -12.46 -2.33 0.23
CA THR A 216 -13.03 -1.18 -0.52
C THR A 216 -12.47 0.20 -0.15
N ASN A 217 -11.61 0.77 -1.00
CA ASN A 217 -11.11 2.15 -0.92
C ASN A 217 -12.16 3.22 -1.31
N ILE A 218 -13.42 2.97 -0.96
CA ILE A 218 -14.43 4.03 -0.87
C ILE A 218 -14.44 4.40 0.59
N ILE A 219 -14.13 5.67 0.91
CA ILE A 219 -14.13 6.15 2.30
C ILE A 219 -15.43 5.70 2.94
N ASN A 220 -15.29 4.83 3.93
CA ASN A 220 -16.42 4.29 4.63
C ASN A 220 -17.00 5.47 5.45
N PRO A 221 -18.28 5.83 5.29
CA PRO A 221 -18.89 6.89 6.08
C PRO A 221 -18.91 6.55 7.59
N ASN A 222 -18.74 5.27 7.96
CA ASN A 222 -18.51 4.79 9.32
C ASN A 222 -17.01 4.60 9.68
N ASP A 223 -16.09 4.82 8.75
CA ASP A 223 -14.67 5.09 9.04
C ASP A 223 -14.47 6.58 9.37
N ASN A 224 -15.57 7.18 9.84
CA ASN A 224 -15.57 8.27 10.80
C ASN A 224 -14.87 7.80 12.10
N GLN A 225 -13.54 7.70 12.08
CA GLN A 225 -12.75 8.07 13.27
C GLN A 225 -13.03 9.54 13.70
N LEU A 226 -13.80 10.29 12.89
CA LEU A 226 -14.57 11.50 13.24
C LEU A 226 -15.59 11.32 14.37
N TYR A 227 -16.24 10.17 14.49
CA TYR A 227 -17.24 9.94 15.55
C TYR A 227 -16.55 9.73 16.91
N ASP A 228 -15.41 9.04 16.94
CA ASP A 228 -14.67 8.76 18.18
C ASP A 228 -13.95 9.99 18.76
N ALA A 229 -13.65 11.01 17.94
CA ALA A 229 -13.05 12.27 18.44
C ALA A 229 -13.98 13.08 19.38
N SER A 230 -15.27 12.74 19.43
CA SER A 230 -16.27 13.42 20.29
C SER A 230 -17.02 12.52 21.27
N GLN A 231 -16.87 11.20 21.20
CA GLN A 231 -17.61 10.30 22.10
C GLN A 231 -16.96 10.05 23.45
N THR A 232 -15.81 10.65 23.71
CA THR A 232 -15.40 10.90 25.09
C THR A 232 -15.08 12.37 25.20
N PRO A 233 -15.89 13.18 25.91
CA PRO A 233 -15.36 14.37 26.55
C PRO A 233 -14.05 13.92 27.18
N ALA A 234 -12.93 14.56 26.84
CA ALA A 234 -11.75 14.38 27.65
C ALA A 234 -12.21 14.71 29.07
N GLU A 235 -12.29 13.72 29.97
CA GLU A 235 -12.66 13.99 31.35
C GLU A 235 -11.68 15.08 31.84
N ASN A 236 -12.16 16.32 31.86
CA ASN A 236 -11.48 17.55 32.27
C ASN A 236 -10.44 18.18 31.31
N ASN A 237 -10.74 18.45 30.02
CA ASN A 237 -9.93 19.40 29.23
C ASN A 237 -10.78 20.47 28.48
N PRO A 238 -11.13 21.60 29.15
CA PRO A 238 -11.93 22.67 28.55
C PRO A 238 -11.31 23.32 27.31
N LEU A 239 -9.97 23.36 27.22
CA LEU A 239 -9.28 23.92 26.06
C LEU A 239 -9.44 23.03 24.83
N TYR A 240 -9.37 21.71 25.03
CA TYR A 240 -9.62 20.74 23.96
C TYR A 240 -11.04 20.88 23.43
N ASP A 241 -12.04 20.95 24.32
CA ASP A 241 -13.45 21.09 23.94
C ASP A 241 -13.72 22.42 23.21
N GLU A 242 -13.11 23.53 23.67
CA GLU A 242 -13.15 24.83 22.97
C GLU A 242 -12.63 24.69 21.53
N VAL A 243 -11.44 24.10 21.37
CA VAL A 243 -10.82 23.93 20.05
C VAL A 243 -11.66 23.03 19.15
N VAL A 244 -12.19 21.91 19.67
CA VAL A 244 -13.07 21.02 18.90
C VAL A 244 -14.31 21.76 18.40
N ALA A 245 -14.95 22.57 19.24
CA ALA A 245 -16.14 23.34 18.85
C ALA A 245 -15.84 24.41 17.77
N LYS A 246 -14.59 24.90 17.72
CA LYS A 246 -14.14 25.87 16.70
C LYS A 246 -13.77 25.21 15.39
N VAL A 247 -13.07 24.07 15.43
CA VAL A 247 -12.64 23.32 14.23
C VAL A 247 -13.81 22.59 13.58
N LEU A 248 -14.69 22.02 14.40
CA LEU A 248 -15.84 21.22 13.98
C LEU A 248 -17.12 21.71 14.67
N PRO A 249 -17.68 22.87 14.26
CA PRO A 249 -18.90 23.40 14.87
C PRO A 249 -20.05 22.38 14.81
N GLU A 250 -20.81 22.22 15.90
CA GLU A 250 -21.95 21.29 15.95
C GLU A 250 -23.01 21.57 14.88
N ARG A 251 -23.24 22.85 14.59
CA ARG A 251 -24.14 23.30 13.50
C ARG A 251 -23.60 23.06 12.09
N GLY A 252 -22.38 22.53 11.96
CA GLY A 252 -21.65 22.41 10.70
C GLY A 252 -21.05 23.71 10.19
N PHE A 253 -20.44 23.63 9.01
CA PHE A 253 -19.86 24.73 8.26
C PHE A 253 -20.72 25.04 7.03
N GLN A 254 -21.21 26.28 6.94
CA GLN A 254 -21.99 26.74 5.79
C GLN A 254 -21.03 27.23 4.70
N SER A 255 -20.74 26.36 3.74
CA SER A 255 -19.91 26.67 2.57
C SER A 255 -20.55 27.75 1.70
N LYS A 256 -19.73 28.55 1.02
CA LYS A 256 -20.15 29.46 -0.04
C LYS A 256 -20.42 28.74 -1.36
N ILE A 257 -19.98 27.48 -1.48
CA ILE A 257 -20.00 26.70 -2.72
C ILE A 257 -21.34 25.97 -2.89
N VAL A 258 -21.85 25.99 -4.11
CA VAL A 258 -23.02 25.23 -4.57
C VAL A 258 -22.59 24.12 -5.54
N LEU A 259 -23.28 22.98 -5.56
CA LEU A 259 -22.97 21.89 -6.51
C LEU A 259 -23.49 22.19 -7.93
N THR A 260 -24.51 23.05 -8.07
CA THR A 260 -25.19 23.35 -9.34
C THR A 260 -25.61 22.08 -10.10
N ASP A 261 -25.21 21.94 -11.36
CA ASP A 261 -25.47 20.77 -12.22
C ASP A 261 -24.23 19.86 -12.39
N SER A 262 -23.15 20.10 -11.63
CA SER A 262 -21.89 19.36 -11.76
C SER A 262 -22.08 17.85 -11.56
N ILE A 263 -22.76 17.44 -10.50
CA ILE A 263 -23.01 16.01 -10.19
C ILE A 263 -23.93 15.38 -11.25
N VAL A 264 -24.95 16.12 -11.72
CA VAL A 264 -25.83 15.66 -12.81
C VAL A 264 -25.03 15.43 -14.10
N LYS A 265 -24.09 16.32 -14.42
CA LYS A 265 -23.17 16.15 -15.56
C LYS A 265 -22.24 14.96 -15.39
N LEU A 266 -21.73 14.70 -14.18
CA LEU A 266 -20.91 13.51 -13.91
C LEU A 266 -21.69 12.22 -14.15
N VAL A 267 -22.95 12.17 -13.71
CA VAL A 267 -23.85 11.03 -13.97
C VAL A 267 -24.12 10.88 -15.47
N LYS A 268 -24.43 11.99 -16.17
CA LYS A 268 -24.72 12.00 -17.61
C LYS A 268 -23.53 11.48 -18.44
N ASN A 269 -22.31 11.86 -18.06
CA ASN A 269 -21.08 11.41 -18.74
C ASN A 269 -20.58 10.05 -18.25
N GLY A 270 -21.32 9.38 -17.36
CA GLY A 270 -20.98 8.05 -16.85
C GLY A 270 -19.84 8.01 -15.84
N VAL A 271 -19.28 9.15 -15.43
CA VAL A 271 -18.25 9.22 -14.38
C VAL A 271 -18.82 8.68 -13.06
N ILE A 272 -20.10 8.98 -12.80
CA ILE A 272 -20.87 8.36 -11.73
C ILE A 272 -21.95 7.48 -12.35
N ASP A 273 -21.92 6.18 -12.05
CA ASP A 273 -23.04 5.28 -12.22
C ASP A 273 -23.93 5.37 -10.98
N LYS A 274 -25.15 5.87 -11.17
CA LYS A 274 -26.11 6.11 -10.08
C LYS A 274 -26.39 4.85 -9.25
N GLN A 275 -26.52 3.69 -9.90
CA GLN A 275 -26.85 2.46 -9.21
C GLN A 275 -25.66 1.95 -8.39
N LYS A 276 -24.45 1.97 -8.96
CA LYS A 276 -23.21 1.64 -8.21
C LYS A 276 -23.03 2.59 -7.03
N PHE A 277 -23.23 3.89 -7.23
CA PHE A 277 -23.08 4.91 -6.20
C PHE A 277 -24.13 4.79 -5.09
N GLU A 278 -25.38 4.47 -5.39
CA GLU A 278 -26.40 4.21 -4.35
C GLU A 278 -26.14 2.90 -3.60
N ASN A 279 -25.64 1.87 -4.30
CA ASN A 279 -25.43 0.54 -3.72
C ASN A 279 -24.41 0.56 -2.58
N ILE A 280 -23.36 1.39 -2.64
CA ILE A 280 -22.32 1.45 -1.60
C ILE A 280 -22.84 1.99 -0.25
N TYR A 281 -24.04 2.58 -0.22
CA TYR A 281 -24.68 3.06 1.00
C TYR A 281 -25.89 2.23 1.42
N LYS A 282 -26.32 1.22 0.65
CA LYS A 282 -27.54 0.44 0.95
C LYS A 282 -27.52 -0.22 2.32
N GLU A 283 -26.38 -0.83 2.68
CA GLU A 283 -26.20 -1.48 3.98
C GLU A 283 -26.00 -0.47 5.13
N ARG A 284 -25.96 0.83 4.83
CA ARG A 284 -25.55 1.92 5.74
C ARG A 284 -26.64 2.97 5.92
N GLY A 285 -27.91 2.59 5.81
CA GLY A 285 -29.06 3.50 5.90
C GLY A 285 -29.35 4.29 4.62
N GLY A 286 -28.59 4.05 3.54
CA GLY A 286 -28.77 4.70 2.25
C GLY A 286 -28.08 6.07 2.13
N LEU A 287 -28.19 6.66 0.94
CA LEU A 287 -27.85 8.08 0.74
C LEU A 287 -28.93 8.94 1.37
N PRO A 288 -28.57 9.98 2.13
CA PRO A 288 -29.51 11.01 2.55
C PRO A 288 -30.32 11.53 1.35
N PRO A 289 -31.64 11.75 1.48
CA PRO A 289 -32.48 12.16 0.35
C PRO A 289 -31.97 13.38 -0.40
N GLU A 290 -31.41 14.36 0.32
CA GLU A 290 -30.79 15.55 -0.26
C GLU A 290 -29.60 15.22 -1.19
N LEU A 291 -28.72 14.30 -0.77
CA LEU A 291 -27.56 13.88 -1.56
C LEU A 291 -27.95 12.90 -2.67
N LYS A 292 -29.01 12.12 -2.48
CA LYS A 292 -29.58 11.30 -3.54
C LYS A 292 -30.13 12.16 -4.68
N ASN A 293 -30.79 13.27 -4.35
CA ASN A 293 -31.41 14.16 -5.34
C ASN A 293 -30.38 14.85 -6.24
N VAL A 294 -29.18 15.18 -5.73
CA VAL A 294 -28.14 15.83 -6.54
C VAL A 294 -27.59 14.96 -7.69
N LEU A 295 -27.82 13.64 -7.64
CA LEU A 295 -27.49 12.73 -8.75
C LEU A 295 -28.40 12.91 -9.96
N THR A 296 -29.57 13.55 -9.80
CA THR A 296 -30.60 13.66 -10.84
C THR A 296 -31.06 15.09 -11.11
N ILE A 297 -31.01 15.96 -10.10
CA ILE A 297 -31.57 17.31 -10.16
C ILE A 297 -30.47 18.28 -9.75
N LYS A 298 -30.34 19.38 -10.51
CA LYS A 298 -29.43 20.47 -10.15
C LYS A 298 -29.81 21.06 -8.78
N THR A 299 -28.82 21.52 -8.02
CA THR A 299 -29.06 22.21 -6.76
C THR A 299 -28.26 23.50 -6.68
N ASP A 300 -28.97 24.59 -6.44
CA ASP A 300 -28.37 25.91 -6.19
C ASP A 300 -28.28 26.20 -4.68
N LYS A 301 -28.53 25.18 -3.83
CA LYS A 301 -28.35 25.27 -2.39
C LYS A 301 -26.87 25.17 -2.04
N ARG A 302 -26.43 26.07 -1.17
CA ARG A 302 -25.08 26.05 -0.61
C ARG A 302 -24.86 24.80 0.23
N ILE A 303 -23.66 24.24 0.16
CA ILE A 303 -23.29 23.04 0.93
C ILE A 303 -23.29 23.39 2.43
N LEU A 304 -24.07 22.64 3.20
CA LEU A 304 -23.93 22.61 4.65
C LEU A 304 -23.08 21.38 4.98
N LEU A 305 -21.82 21.60 5.32
CA LEU A 305 -20.88 20.54 5.66
C LEU A 305 -21.02 20.21 7.14
N THR A 306 -21.32 18.95 7.46
CA THR A 306 -21.49 18.47 8.83
C THR A 306 -20.63 17.21 9.05
N ARG A 307 -20.48 16.79 10.31
CA ARG A 307 -19.71 15.59 10.66
C ARG A 307 -20.34 14.33 10.06
N GLU A 308 -21.66 14.33 9.91
CA GLU A 308 -22.45 13.23 9.38
C GLU A 308 -22.33 13.12 7.85
N ASN A 309 -22.19 14.25 7.15
CA ASN A 309 -22.23 14.27 5.69
C ASN A 309 -20.86 14.44 5.00
N ALA A 310 -19.80 14.78 5.74
CA ALA A 310 -18.48 15.12 5.17
C ALA A 310 -17.91 14.04 4.23
N ASN A 311 -18.03 12.76 4.60
CA ASN A 311 -17.53 11.66 3.78
C ASN A 311 -18.33 11.46 2.48
N TYR A 312 -19.63 11.76 2.49
CA TYR A 312 -20.42 11.74 1.26
C TYR A 312 -19.93 12.82 0.30
N TYR A 313 -19.55 14.00 0.82
CA TYR A 313 -18.99 15.06 -0.01
C TYR A 313 -17.63 14.71 -0.60
N VAL A 314 -16.78 13.94 0.09
CA VAL A 314 -15.56 13.40 -0.56
C VAL A 314 -15.94 12.56 -1.78
N ASN A 315 -16.88 11.62 -1.61
CA ASN A 315 -17.28 10.72 -2.70
C ASN A 315 -18.03 11.43 -3.84
N LEU A 316 -18.69 12.57 -3.58
CA LEU A 316 -19.35 13.39 -4.59
C LEU A 316 -18.37 14.31 -5.34
N LEU A 317 -17.39 14.88 -4.64
CA LEU A 317 -16.43 15.84 -5.20
C LEU A 317 -15.22 15.16 -5.85
N TRP A 318 -14.84 13.97 -5.39
CA TRP A 318 -13.76 13.17 -5.99
C TRP A 318 -13.92 13.00 -7.51
N PRO A 319 -15.01 12.43 -8.04
CA PRO A 319 -15.17 12.26 -9.49
C PRO A 319 -15.17 13.60 -10.24
N LEU A 320 -15.48 14.71 -9.57
CA LEU A 320 -15.41 16.03 -10.18
C LEU A 320 -13.97 16.41 -10.49
N GLY A 321 -13.10 16.48 -9.47
CA GLY A 321 -11.69 16.84 -9.70
C GLY A 321 -10.94 15.82 -10.56
N LEU A 322 -11.31 14.54 -10.48
CA LEU A 322 -10.75 13.48 -11.34
C LEU A 322 -11.02 13.77 -12.82
N SER A 323 -12.26 14.12 -13.16
CA SER A 323 -12.71 14.12 -14.56
C SER A 323 -12.75 15.50 -15.21
N ASN A 324 -12.80 16.57 -14.41
CA ASN A 324 -12.93 17.91 -14.92
C ASN A 324 -11.68 18.33 -15.69
N TYR A 325 -11.89 18.99 -16.83
CA TYR A 325 -10.82 19.44 -17.70
C TYR A 325 -10.23 20.75 -17.21
N MET A 326 -8.95 20.73 -16.88
CA MET A 326 -8.08 21.90 -16.76
C MET A 326 -6.90 21.71 -17.72
N SER A 327 -6.49 22.78 -18.40
CA SER A 327 -5.31 22.71 -19.27
C SER A 327 -4.06 22.35 -18.46
N THR A 328 -3.93 22.85 -17.23
CA THR A 328 -2.79 22.59 -16.34
C THR A 328 -2.64 21.14 -15.89
N ASN A 329 -3.72 20.34 -15.88
CA ASN A 329 -3.66 18.91 -15.53
C ASN A 329 -2.77 18.10 -16.51
N ASN A 330 -2.40 18.66 -17.66
CA ASN A 330 -1.35 18.09 -18.52
C ASN A 330 0.04 18.03 -17.87
N LYS A 331 0.25 18.77 -16.77
CA LYS A 331 1.46 18.77 -15.94
C LYS A 331 1.24 18.08 -14.60
N SER A 332 0.07 17.48 -14.38
CA SER A 332 -0.18 16.77 -13.14
C SER A 332 0.77 15.57 -13.02
N PRO A 333 1.41 15.34 -11.86
CA PRO A 333 2.29 14.20 -11.62
C PRO A 333 1.66 12.82 -11.84
N ILE A 334 0.32 12.72 -11.82
CA ILE A 334 -0.37 11.44 -12.09
C ILE A 334 -0.46 11.10 -13.57
N LEU A 335 -0.17 12.06 -14.46
CA LEU A 335 -0.16 11.81 -15.89
C LEU A 335 1.09 11.03 -16.28
N GLY A 336 0.91 9.81 -16.77
CA GLY A 336 1.98 8.91 -17.20
C GLY A 336 1.53 7.45 -17.13
N ASP A 337 2.49 6.54 -17.18
CA ASP A 337 2.21 5.09 -17.23
C ASP A 337 1.44 4.56 -16.01
N SER A 338 1.54 5.26 -14.88
CA SER A 338 0.84 4.92 -13.64
C SER A 338 -0.55 5.54 -13.52
N LEU A 339 -1.05 6.24 -14.53
CA LEU A 339 -2.32 6.98 -14.47
C LEU A 339 -3.48 6.12 -13.96
N PHE A 340 -3.54 4.84 -14.32
CA PHE A 340 -4.63 3.93 -13.95
C PHE A 340 -4.47 3.28 -12.56
N ASN A 341 -3.38 3.58 -11.84
CA ASN A 341 -2.96 2.88 -10.64
C ASN A 341 -3.06 3.72 -9.35
N PHE A 342 -3.35 5.02 -9.46
CA PHE A 342 -3.52 5.89 -8.29
C PHE A 342 -4.83 5.61 -7.56
N ALA A 343 -4.88 5.96 -6.27
CA ALA A 343 -6.10 5.78 -5.49
C ALA A 343 -7.25 6.63 -6.05
N SER A 344 -6.97 7.81 -6.60
CA SER A 344 -7.94 8.70 -7.25
C SER A 344 -8.48 8.18 -8.58
N THR A 345 -7.72 7.33 -9.29
CA THR A 345 -8.08 6.83 -10.64
C THR A 345 -8.46 5.37 -10.56
N GLY A 346 -7.51 4.49 -10.26
CA GLY A 346 -7.70 3.05 -10.13
C GLY A 346 -8.67 2.66 -9.03
N GLY A 347 -8.74 3.46 -7.96
CA GLY A 347 -9.72 3.28 -6.87
C GLY A 347 -11.14 3.70 -7.23
N TRP A 348 -11.33 4.53 -8.27
CA TRP A 348 -12.66 4.93 -8.72
C TRP A 348 -13.28 3.85 -9.61
N LYS A 349 -14.19 3.06 -9.02
CA LYS A 349 -14.95 1.97 -9.68
C LYS A 349 -16.45 2.25 -9.80
N LEU A 350 -16.87 3.46 -9.40
CA LEU A 350 -18.27 3.86 -9.36
C LEU A 350 -18.75 4.52 -10.66
N GLY A 351 -17.91 4.55 -11.71
CA GLY A 351 -18.31 4.97 -13.05
C GLY A 351 -18.81 3.81 -13.93
N LYS A 352 -19.16 4.15 -15.17
CA LYS A 352 -19.49 3.18 -16.23
C LYS A 352 -18.25 2.46 -16.76
N GLU A 353 -17.14 3.17 -16.87
CA GLU A 353 -15.83 2.62 -17.19
C GLU A 353 -15.32 1.77 -16.02
N GLU A 354 -14.50 0.78 -16.32
CA GLU A 354 -13.95 -0.13 -15.32
C GLU A 354 -12.89 0.53 -14.43
N ASN A 355 -12.29 1.64 -14.87
CA ASN A 355 -11.24 2.34 -14.14
C ASN A 355 -11.39 3.86 -14.31
N GLY A 356 -11.30 4.61 -13.21
CA GLY A 356 -11.41 6.07 -13.20
C GLY A 356 -10.34 6.81 -14.01
N GLY A 357 -9.19 6.18 -14.26
CA GLY A 357 -8.17 6.72 -15.18
C GLY A 357 -8.73 7.00 -16.58
N ALA A 358 -9.78 6.29 -16.99
CA ALA A 358 -10.48 6.55 -18.26
C ALA A 358 -11.18 7.92 -18.29
N TYR A 359 -11.45 8.54 -17.15
CA TYR A 359 -12.08 9.87 -17.05
C TYR A 359 -11.09 11.01 -16.85
N PHE A 360 -9.83 10.69 -16.52
CA PHE A 360 -8.88 11.70 -16.04
C PHE A 360 -8.76 12.89 -16.97
N ASN A 361 -9.11 14.09 -16.48
CA ASN A 361 -8.95 15.36 -17.17
C ASN A 361 -9.58 15.40 -18.59
N LYS A 362 -10.80 14.86 -18.77
CA LYS A 362 -11.44 14.77 -20.11
C LYS A 362 -12.67 15.66 -20.31
N LEU A 363 -13.36 16.01 -19.25
CA LEU A 363 -14.73 16.52 -19.34
C LEU A 363 -14.82 17.96 -18.87
N LYS A 364 -15.48 18.83 -19.63
CA LYS A 364 -15.75 20.22 -19.20
C LYS A 364 -16.99 20.28 -18.31
N ILE A 365 -16.93 19.64 -17.14
CA ILE A 365 -18.04 19.57 -16.17
C ILE A 365 -18.29 20.96 -15.57
N VAL A 366 -17.22 21.55 -15.04
CA VAL A 366 -17.13 22.92 -14.53
C VAL A 366 -16.20 23.69 -15.47
N LYS A 367 -16.75 24.71 -16.14
CA LYS A 367 -15.97 25.55 -17.04
C LYS A 367 -15.27 26.64 -16.24
N LEU A 368 -13.96 26.73 -16.36
CA LEU A 368 -13.13 27.76 -15.75
C LEU A 368 -12.65 28.75 -16.83
N THR A 369 -12.59 30.03 -16.49
CA THR A 369 -11.78 30.99 -17.25
C THR A 369 -10.29 30.71 -17.02
N ARG A 370 -9.42 31.34 -17.81
CA ARG A 370 -7.97 31.19 -17.65
C ARG A 370 -7.50 31.66 -16.27
N GLU A 371 -8.10 32.73 -15.76
CA GLU A 371 -7.79 33.31 -14.45
C GLU A 371 -8.26 32.39 -13.32
N GLN A 372 -9.46 31.82 -13.45
CA GLN A 372 -9.99 30.84 -12.50
C GLN A 372 -9.15 29.56 -12.48
N GLU A 373 -8.76 29.03 -13.64
CA GLU A 373 -7.90 27.85 -13.73
C GLU A 373 -6.51 28.09 -13.12
N ALA A 374 -5.92 29.27 -13.37
CA ALA A 374 -4.66 29.67 -12.77
C ALA A 374 -4.76 29.79 -11.25
N LEU A 375 -5.86 30.35 -10.74
CA LEU A 375 -6.12 30.44 -9.30
C LEU A 375 -6.25 29.06 -8.66
N VAL A 376 -7.06 28.16 -9.25
CA VAL A 376 -7.21 26.78 -8.77
C VAL A 376 -5.88 26.06 -8.77
N THR A 377 -5.11 26.17 -9.86
CA THR A 377 -3.78 25.53 -9.98
C THR A 377 -2.83 26.02 -8.91
N LYS A 378 -2.77 27.34 -8.69
CA LYS A 378 -1.93 27.96 -7.65
C LYS A 378 -2.27 27.40 -6.28
N ILE A 379 -3.55 27.39 -5.90
CA ILE A 379 -3.98 26.91 -4.59
C ILE A 379 -3.70 25.41 -4.48
N ALA A 380 -4.08 24.60 -5.47
CA ALA A 380 -3.91 23.16 -5.43
C ALA A 380 -2.44 22.71 -5.33
N GLN A 381 -1.50 23.49 -5.86
CA GLN A 381 -0.06 23.24 -5.70
C GLN A 381 0.48 23.56 -4.31
N ASN A 382 -0.22 24.42 -3.56
CA ASN A 382 0.19 24.90 -2.25
C ASN A 382 -0.68 24.36 -1.10
N THR A 383 -1.73 23.60 -1.39
CA THR A 383 -2.54 22.90 -0.39
C THR A 383 -2.16 21.42 -0.28
N TYR A 384 -2.17 20.92 0.94
CA TYR A 384 -1.83 19.54 1.29
C TYR A 384 -2.91 18.94 2.19
N ARG A 385 -2.75 17.66 2.53
CA ARG A 385 -3.65 16.90 3.39
C ARG A 385 -2.84 15.95 4.27
N PRO A 386 -3.19 15.77 5.55
CA PRO A 386 -2.31 15.13 6.54
C PRO A 386 -2.30 13.59 6.45
N CYS A 387 -2.28 13.06 5.23
CA CYS A 387 -2.19 11.63 4.94
C CYS A 387 -1.08 11.28 3.91
N CYS A 388 -0.53 12.26 3.18
CA CYS A 388 0.72 12.09 2.41
C CYS A 388 1.41 13.45 2.22
N ASP A 389 2.56 13.45 1.53
CA ASP A 389 3.33 14.68 1.26
C ASP A 389 3.04 15.31 -0.11
N ASN A 390 2.09 14.73 -0.86
CA ASN A 390 1.72 15.24 -2.17
C ASN A 390 0.69 16.37 -2.05
N SER A 391 0.89 17.41 -2.86
CA SER A 391 -0.06 18.53 -2.97
C SER A 391 -1.40 18.07 -3.56
N THR A 392 -2.44 18.88 -3.38
CA THR A 392 -3.75 18.66 -4.00
C THR A 392 -3.68 18.53 -5.52
N PHE A 393 -2.75 19.24 -6.18
CA PHE A 393 -2.54 19.18 -7.63
C PHE A 393 -2.00 17.82 -8.12
N PHE A 394 -1.33 17.05 -7.25
CA PHE A 394 -0.94 15.67 -7.57
C PHE A 394 -2.19 14.82 -7.80
N GLN A 395 -3.24 14.97 -6.99
CA GLN A 395 -4.47 14.19 -7.10
C GLN A 395 -4.23 12.67 -7.05
N ASP A 396 -3.26 12.19 -6.27
CA ASP A 396 -2.94 10.75 -6.12
C ASP A 396 -4.01 9.96 -5.36
N CYS A 397 -4.89 10.63 -4.61
CA CYS A 397 -5.99 9.98 -3.89
C CYS A 397 -7.33 10.72 -4.01
N ASN A 398 -8.38 10.04 -3.53
CA ASN A 398 -9.74 10.56 -3.42
C ASN A 398 -9.86 11.94 -2.75
N HIS A 399 -9.23 12.19 -1.60
CA HIS A 399 -9.27 13.48 -0.91
C HIS A 399 -8.60 14.60 -1.72
N GLY A 400 -7.43 14.34 -2.32
CA GLY A 400 -6.76 15.32 -3.17
C GLY A 400 -7.58 15.67 -4.40
N SER A 401 -8.16 14.65 -5.04
CA SER A 401 -9.06 14.85 -6.18
C SER A 401 -10.37 15.54 -5.79
N ALA A 402 -10.96 15.23 -4.63
CA ALA A 402 -12.15 15.89 -4.11
C ALA A 402 -11.90 17.36 -3.76
N LEU A 403 -10.76 17.66 -3.14
CA LEU A 403 -10.37 19.02 -2.83
C LEU A 403 -10.14 19.84 -4.10
N LEU A 404 -9.52 19.26 -5.13
CA LEU A 404 -9.43 19.92 -6.43
C LEU A 404 -10.82 20.24 -7.00
N GLY A 405 -11.74 19.26 -7.01
CA GLY A 405 -13.11 19.47 -7.47
C GLY A 405 -13.86 20.58 -6.70
N LEU A 406 -13.61 20.70 -5.40
CA LEU A 406 -14.14 21.80 -4.58
C LEU A 406 -13.58 23.16 -5.03
N LEU A 407 -12.26 23.24 -5.23
CA LEU A 407 -11.58 24.47 -5.67
C LEU A 407 -12.07 24.91 -7.06
N GLU A 408 -12.25 23.96 -7.98
CA GLU A 408 -12.82 24.21 -9.30
C GLU A 408 -14.24 24.79 -9.22
N LEU A 409 -15.12 24.21 -8.39
CA LEU A 409 -16.46 24.74 -8.17
C LEU A 409 -16.42 26.16 -7.60
N GLY A 410 -15.67 26.37 -6.51
CA GLY A 410 -15.58 27.67 -5.87
C GLY A 410 -15.04 28.75 -6.80
N ALA A 411 -13.96 28.46 -7.54
CA ALA A 411 -13.38 29.41 -8.47
C ALA A 411 -14.36 29.76 -9.61
N SER A 412 -15.07 28.76 -10.14
CA SER A 412 -16.10 28.98 -11.17
C SER A 412 -17.25 29.88 -10.69
N GLN A 413 -17.49 29.91 -9.38
CA GLN A 413 -18.53 30.70 -8.71
C GLN A 413 -18.02 32.09 -8.26
N GLY A 414 -16.76 32.42 -8.56
CA GLY A 414 -16.18 33.74 -8.30
C GLY A 414 -15.60 33.91 -6.89
N LEU A 415 -15.33 32.82 -6.17
CA LEU A 415 -14.63 32.91 -4.88
C LEU A 415 -13.20 33.42 -5.09
N THR A 416 -12.78 34.28 -4.17
CA THR A 416 -11.41 34.81 -4.09
C THR A 416 -10.42 33.76 -3.58
N GLU A 417 -9.12 34.04 -3.71
CA GLU A 417 -8.06 33.15 -3.21
C GLU A 417 -8.23 32.83 -1.71
N GLU A 418 -8.47 33.85 -0.89
CA GLU A 418 -8.66 33.68 0.56
C GLU A 418 -9.89 32.82 0.86
N GLU A 419 -11.01 33.05 0.16
CA GLU A 419 -12.22 32.27 0.34
C GLU A 419 -12.01 30.80 -0.05
N LEU A 420 -11.28 30.53 -1.13
CA LEU A 420 -10.95 29.17 -1.55
C LEU A 420 -10.08 28.44 -0.52
N TYR A 421 -9.07 29.11 0.06
CA TYR A 421 -8.31 28.50 1.15
C TYR A 421 -9.16 28.27 2.41
N ARG A 422 -10.11 29.16 2.73
CA ARG A 422 -11.05 28.96 3.85
C ARG A 422 -11.98 27.77 3.62
N GLU A 423 -12.52 27.62 2.41
CA GLU A 423 -13.30 26.45 2.02
C GLU A 423 -12.44 25.18 2.12
N ALA A 424 -11.23 25.20 1.57
CA ALA A 424 -10.31 24.07 1.63
C ALA A 424 -9.98 23.66 3.08
N LEU A 425 -9.69 24.63 3.95
CA LEU A 425 -9.43 24.42 5.37
C LEU A 425 -10.63 23.81 6.08
N ALA A 426 -11.84 24.32 5.83
CA ALA A 426 -13.05 23.79 6.42
C ALA A 426 -13.28 22.33 5.98
N PHE A 427 -13.27 22.04 4.68
CA PHE A 427 -13.49 20.69 4.18
C PHE A 427 -12.43 19.70 4.69
N ASN A 428 -11.15 20.06 4.65
CA ASN A 428 -10.10 19.21 5.21
C ASN A 428 -10.24 19.02 6.73
N SER A 429 -10.69 20.02 7.48
CA SER A 429 -10.93 19.88 8.93
C SER A 429 -12.00 18.83 9.20
N PHE A 430 -13.08 18.82 8.41
CA PHE A 430 -14.13 17.81 8.52
C PHE A 430 -13.72 16.44 7.95
N TRP A 431 -12.75 16.36 7.04
CA TRP A 431 -12.24 15.07 6.51
C TRP A 431 -11.12 14.46 7.38
N PHE A 432 -10.37 15.30 8.10
CA PHE A 432 -9.21 14.91 8.92
C PHE A 432 -9.28 15.54 10.32
N PRO A 433 -10.34 15.30 11.09
CA PRO A 433 -10.62 16.05 12.32
C PRO A 433 -9.50 15.98 13.34
N HIS A 434 -8.92 14.80 13.53
CA HIS A 434 -7.90 14.55 14.53
C HIS A 434 -6.68 15.44 14.26
N ASN A 435 -6.25 15.49 13.00
CA ASN A 435 -5.12 16.31 12.58
C ASN A 435 -5.42 17.80 12.73
N TYR A 436 -6.59 18.26 12.31
CA TYR A 436 -6.92 19.69 12.35
C TYR A 436 -7.28 20.19 13.75
N ILE A 437 -7.84 19.35 14.63
CA ILE A 437 -7.98 19.65 16.08
C ILE A 437 -6.60 19.80 16.71
N GLN A 438 -5.67 18.89 16.44
CA GLN A 438 -4.29 18.98 16.93
C GLN A 438 -3.55 20.18 16.37
N THR A 439 -3.72 20.49 15.09
CA THR A 439 -3.16 21.70 14.48
C THR A 439 -3.73 22.95 15.14
N ALA A 440 -5.04 23.03 15.37
CA ALA A 440 -5.67 24.15 16.05
C ALA A 440 -5.15 24.31 17.50
N LEU A 441 -4.97 23.19 18.23
CA LEU A 441 -4.34 23.21 19.55
C LEU A 441 -2.91 23.76 19.47
N TYR A 442 -2.10 23.29 18.53
CA TYR A 442 -0.75 23.80 18.32
C TYR A 442 -0.73 25.31 18.05
N PHE A 443 -1.58 25.81 17.16
CA PHE A 443 -1.67 27.25 16.89
C PHE A 443 -2.10 28.04 18.13
N LYS A 444 -3.04 27.51 18.92
CA LYS A 444 -3.50 28.14 20.16
C LYS A 444 -2.39 28.19 21.21
N VAL A 445 -1.70 27.08 21.48
CA VAL A 445 -0.76 26.97 22.62
C VAL A 445 0.67 27.39 22.27
N ALA A 446 1.14 27.11 21.06
CA ALA A 446 2.53 27.36 20.65
C ALA A 446 2.67 28.65 19.82
N LYS A 447 1.63 29.04 19.09
CA LYS A 447 1.62 30.26 18.25
C LYS A 447 0.75 31.39 18.79
N ASN A 448 0.04 31.17 19.90
CA ASN A 448 -0.89 32.14 20.50
C ASN A 448 -1.87 32.74 19.47
N THR A 449 -2.39 31.89 18.57
CA THR A 449 -3.31 32.28 17.49
C THR A 449 -4.59 31.45 17.59
N ASN A 450 -5.76 32.09 17.63
CA ASN A 450 -7.03 31.36 17.65
C ASN A 450 -7.37 30.76 16.28
N TRP A 451 -8.20 29.71 16.26
CA TRP A 451 -8.53 28.99 15.02
C TRP A 451 -9.21 29.87 13.97
N GLU A 452 -10.08 30.78 14.40
CA GLU A 452 -10.74 31.76 13.53
C GLU A 452 -9.78 32.76 12.88
N ASP A 453 -8.62 33.00 13.49
CA ASP A 453 -7.64 34.01 13.11
C ASP A 453 -6.44 33.43 12.33
N VAL A 454 -6.35 32.09 12.20
CA VAL A 454 -5.25 31.46 11.45
C VAL A 454 -5.29 31.86 9.98
N ASN A 455 -4.11 31.96 9.38
CA ASN A 455 -4.00 32.09 7.92
C ASN A 455 -4.29 30.72 7.27
N PRO A 456 -5.40 30.56 6.52
CA PRO A 456 -5.76 29.27 5.94
C PRO A 456 -4.74 28.75 4.92
N ALA A 457 -4.03 29.63 4.21
CA ALA A 457 -2.98 29.25 3.28
C ALA A 457 -1.74 28.69 4.00
N GLU A 458 -1.43 29.20 5.19
CA GLU A 458 -0.36 28.65 6.02
C GLU A 458 -0.73 27.25 6.52
N VAL A 459 -1.91 27.12 7.15
CA VAL A 459 -2.36 25.85 7.75
C VAL A 459 -2.50 24.75 6.70
N MET A 460 -3.05 25.06 5.52
CA MET A 460 -3.17 24.12 4.42
C MET A 460 -1.84 23.83 3.71
N GLY A 461 -0.79 24.59 4.03
CA GLY A 461 0.52 24.51 3.40
C GLY A 461 1.34 23.26 3.78
N TYR A 462 2.52 23.17 3.18
CA TYR A 462 3.41 22.01 3.33
C TYR A 462 3.83 21.76 4.78
N ASP A 463 4.02 22.82 5.58
CA ASP A 463 4.53 22.69 6.94
C ASP A 463 3.52 22.12 7.94
N TYR A 464 2.22 22.32 7.69
CA TYR A 464 1.16 21.97 8.64
C TYR A 464 0.13 20.98 8.08
N SER A 465 0.16 20.69 6.78
CA SER A 465 -0.78 19.75 6.17
C SER A 465 -0.13 18.63 5.35
N ALA A 466 1.18 18.64 5.08
CA ALA A 466 1.86 17.45 4.54
C ALA A 466 2.14 16.46 5.68
N VAL A 467 1.94 15.15 5.50
CA VAL A 467 1.96 14.19 6.62
C VAL A 467 3.30 14.19 7.38
N SER A 468 4.43 14.25 6.67
CA SER A 468 5.76 14.20 7.32
C SER A 468 6.04 15.46 8.14
N ASN A 469 5.67 16.62 7.62
CA ASN A 469 5.88 17.89 8.31
C ASN A 469 4.81 18.17 9.37
N TRP A 470 3.56 17.77 9.16
CA TRP A 470 2.54 17.85 10.21
C TRP A 470 2.97 17.02 11.42
N ALA A 471 3.46 15.81 11.22
CA ALA A 471 3.98 14.98 12.31
C ALA A 471 5.13 15.69 13.04
N LYS A 472 6.07 16.27 12.29
CA LYS A 472 7.24 16.97 12.85
C LYS A 472 6.90 18.28 13.56
N ASN A 473 6.05 19.12 12.96
CA ASN A 473 5.82 20.51 13.36
C ASN A 473 4.62 20.66 14.31
N VAL A 474 3.63 19.76 14.22
CA VAL A 474 2.42 19.78 15.05
C VAL A 474 2.47 18.65 16.07
N GLN A 475 2.46 17.39 15.60
CA GLN A 475 2.26 16.21 16.46
C GLN A 475 3.36 16.09 17.53
N VAL A 476 4.62 16.26 17.14
CA VAL A 476 5.76 16.22 18.08
C VAL A 476 5.70 17.36 19.09
N GLU A 477 5.30 18.57 18.70
CA GLU A 477 5.28 19.73 19.59
C GLU A 477 4.17 19.65 20.63
N ILE A 478 2.95 19.26 20.23
CA ILE A 478 1.83 19.11 21.16
C ILE A 478 2.02 17.91 22.10
N ALA A 479 2.72 16.86 21.66
CA ALA A 479 3.00 15.68 22.49
C ALA A 479 3.95 15.98 23.67
N LYS A 480 4.70 17.09 23.61
CA LYS A 480 5.55 17.55 24.73
C LYS A 480 4.74 18.21 25.85
N ILE A 481 3.50 18.59 25.58
CA ILE A 481 2.66 19.35 26.52
C ILE A 481 1.80 18.35 27.29
N PRO A 482 2.05 18.15 28.59
CA PRO A 482 1.32 17.17 29.39
C PRO A 482 -0.16 17.55 29.47
N ASN A 483 -1.04 16.54 29.38
CA ASN A 483 -2.50 16.67 29.48
C ASN A 483 -3.17 17.55 28.41
N LEU A 484 -2.47 17.93 27.33
CA LEU A 484 -3.07 18.71 26.24
C LEU A 484 -4.02 17.87 25.38
N LEU A 485 -3.69 16.59 25.18
CA LEU A 485 -4.53 15.63 24.46
C LEU A 485 -5.26 14.72 25.46
N PRO A 486 -6.46 14.22 25.13
CA PRO A 486 -7.16 13.26 25.97
C PRO A 486 -6.28 12.03 26.20
N GLN A 487 -6.24 11.52 27.45
CA GLN A 487 -5.59 10.24 27.70
C GLN A 487 -6.38 9.15 26.99
N THR A 488 -5.80 8.60 25.93
CA THR A 488 -6.41 7.49 25.21
C THR A 488 -6.54 6.31 26.18
N ARG A 489 -7.76 5.77 26.34
CA ARG A 489 -7.90 4.42 26.89
C ARG A 489 -7.09 3.51 25.97
N SER A 490 -6.07 2.89 26.54
CA SER A 490 -5.23 1.88 25.91
C SER A 490 -6.08 0.88 25.12
N GLY A 491 -5.94 0.89 23.79
CA GLY A 491 -6.47 -0.16 22.93
C GLY A 491 -7.05 0.35 21.62
N VAL A 492 -6.19 0.74 20.68
CA VAL A 492 -6.05 0.16 19.32
C VAL A 492 -4.84 0.86 18.73
N GLY A 493 -3.72 0.13 18.65
CA GLY A 493 -2.52 0.66 18.02
C GLY A 493 -2.76 0.89 16.53
N CYS A 494 -2.19 1.97 16.01
CA CYS A 494 -1.77 2.04 14.62
C CYS A 494 -0.77 0.89 14.40
N GLY A 495 -1.28 -0.26 13.97
CA GLY A 495 -0.54 -1.50 13.92
C GLY A 495 -1.43 -2.70 13.59
N VAL A 496 -2.08 -2.68 12.42
CA VAL A 496 -2.25 -3.84 11.52
C VAL A 496 -2.62 -3.36 10.13
#